data_AF-A0A8C7UTA1-F1
#
_entry.id   AF-A0A8C7UTA1-F1
#
_cell.length_a   1.000
_cell.length_b   1.000
_cell.length_c   1.000
_cell.angle_alpha   90.00
_cell.angle_beta   90.00
_cell.angle_gamma   90.00
#
_symmetry.space_group_name_H-M   'P 1'
#
loop_
_entity.id
_entity.type
_entity.pdbx_description
1 polymer ?
#
loop_
_entity_poly.entity_id
_entity_poly.type
_entity_poly.pdbx_seq_one_letter_code
_entity_poly.pdbx_strand_id
1 'polypeptide(L)'
;LQKPSLNPQCFDVENSPSACCSPSDPQASPSSGLVLHPNMGSHGQRRESFLYRSDSDYDLSPKSRELSRNSSVAGELHGEDLIVTPFAQVLASLRTVRNNFTTLTNFVSAVCLLTDESYQKLAMETMEELDWCLDQLETIQTYRSVSDMASNKFKRMLNRELTHLSEMSRSGNQVSEFISNTFLDKQNELELPCPMTQQGGQTPSQGTMTQISGVRKVSQTPVLQGCSVSRFGVKTDQEDLLSKDLEDINKWGLNIFRVAEHSHNRPLTCTMYTIFQERDLMKTFKIPADTFVTFMLTLEAHYHADVEYHNSLHAADVAQSTHILLATPALDAVFTDLEILAAIFAAAIHDVDHPGVSNQFLINTNSELALMYNDESVLENHHLAVGFKLLQEDNCDIFQNLTKKQRQSLRRMVIDMVLATDMSKHMSLLADLKTMVETKKVTSSGVLLLDNYTDKIQVMRNMVHCADLSNPTKSLDLYRQWTDRIMNEFSHQGDRERERGIEISPMCDKHTASVEKSQVGFIDYIVHPLWETWADLVHPDAQDILDTLEDNRNWYQSMIPQSPSPPFCTGDGELEGGEGGHKFQFELTLDDGQDEDGQIGREEGERGTEGGRSPMDQGGLEMEIRGASPT
;
A
#
# COMPACT_ATOMS: atom_id res chain seq x y z
N LEU A 1 10.27 5.74 83.01
CA LEU A 1 11.71 5.70 82.69
C LEU A 1 11.83 5.29 81.22
N GLN A 2 12.34 6.10 80.28
CA GLN A 2 12.69 7.51 80.36
C GLN A 2 12.55 8.13 78.95
N LYS A 3 11.59 9.05 78.78
CA LYS A 3 11.56 10.04 77.69
C LYS A 3 12.62 11.12 78.02
N PRO A 4 13.07 12.01 77.10
CA PRO A 4 12.20 13.11 76.62
C PRO A 4 12.53 13.59 75.16
N SER A 5 11.56 14.07 74.33
CA SER A 5 11.08 15.47 74.19
C SER A 5 11.69 16.24 73.00
N LEU A 6 11.10 17.31 72.42
CA LEU A 6 9.91 18.11 72.75
C LEU A 6 9.06 18.36 71.48
N ASN A 7 7.77 18.63 71.69
CA ASN A 7 6.95 19.52 70.85
C ASN A 7 6.87 20.87 71.59
N PRO A 8 6.80 22.05 70.93
CA PRO A 8 5.55 22.81 71.07
C PRO A 8 5.17 23.73 69.87
N GLN A 9 3.95 24.26 69.96
CA GLN A 9 3.33 25.24 69.05
C GLN A 9 3.78 26.69 69.31
N CYS A 10 3.79 27.52 68.26
CA CYS A 10 3.48 28.98 68.23
C CYS A 10 3.23 29.35 66.73
N PHE A 11 2.14 30.03 66.33
CA PHE A 11 1.94 31.50 66.33
C PHE A 11 3.10 32.26 65.62
N ASP A 12 2.89 33.18 64.67
CA ASP A 12 1.65 33.82 64.16
C ASP A 12 1.90 34.58 62.83
N VAL A 13 0.84 35.09 62.16
CA VAL A 13 0.83 36.31 61.27
C VAL A 13 1.75 36.30 60.02
N GLU A 14 1.38 36.66 58.78
CA GLU A 14 0.17 37.15 58.07
C GLU A 14 0.47 37.02 56.54
N ASN A 15 -0.40 37.22 55.54
CA ASN A 15 -1.81 37.64 55.48
C ASN A 15 -2.49 37.03 54.22
N SER A 16 -3.79 37.30 54.04
CA SER A 16 -4.56 37.23 52.78
C SER A 16 -5.13 38.65 52.46
N PRO A 17 -5.80 38.91 51.32
CA PRO A 17 -7.19 38.46 51.06
C PRO A 17 -7.42 38.05 49.57
N SER A 18 -8.53 37.45 49.09
CA SER A 18 -9.79 36.92 49.67
C SER A 18 -10.42 35.99 48.61
N ALA A 19 -10.75 34.73 48.91
CA ALA A 19 -12.10 34.22 49.30
C ALA A 19 -13.22 34.62 48.31
N CYS A 20 -13.76 33.73 47.45
CA CYS A 20 -14.57 32.50 47.69
C CYS A 20 -16.05 32.77 48.04
N CYS A 21 -16.99 32.09 47.34
CA CYS A 21 -17.98 31.16 47.93
C CYS A 21 -18.98 30.58 46.90
N SER A 22 -19.10 29.25 46.87
CA SER A 22 -20.29 28.49 46.39
C SER A 22 -21.37 28.47 47.52
N PRO A 23 -22.58 27.80 47.46
CA PRO A 23 -22.76 26.37 47.11
C PRO A 23 -24.16 25.85 46.61
N SER A 24 -24.21 24.55 46.28
CA SER A 24 -25.37 23.59 46.35
C SER A 24 -26.42 23.47 45.22
N ASP A 25 -26.62 22.21 44.82
CA ASP A 25 -27.72 21.56 44.05
C ASP A 25 -29.03 21.37 44.88
N PRO A 26 -30.16 20.75 44.40
CA PRO A 26 -30.52 20.26 43.04
C PRO A 26 -32.00 20.56 42.56
N GLN A 27 -32.37 19.99 41.39
CA GLN A 27 -33.70 19.56 40.91
C GLN A 27 -34.71 20.51 40.21
N ALA A 28 -35.49 19.86 39.32
CA ALA A 28 -36.79 20.21 38.73
C ALA A 28 -36.85 21.07 37.43
N SER A 29 -37.07 20.38 36.30
CA SER A 29 -37.91 20.89 35.19
C SER A 29 -39.40 20.79 35.60
N PRO A 30 -40.32 21.58 35.00
CA PRO A 30 -40.92 21.11 33.74
C PRO A 30 -41.28 22.20 32.72
N SER A 31 -41.67 21.71 31.54
CA SER A 31 -42.15 22.39 30.33
C SER A 31 -43.41 23.27 30.48
N SER A 32 -43.44 24.38 29.74
CA SER A 32 -44.59 24.98 29.00
C SER A 32 -44.10 26.31 28.38
N GLY A 33 -44.39 26.71 27.14
CA GLY A 33 -45.13 26.12 26.02
C GLY A 33 -45.65 27.25 25.09
N LEU A 34 -45.84 26.96 23.80
CA LEU A 34 -46.74 27.66 22.85
C LEU A 34 -46.44 29.13 22.44
N VAL A 35 -45.97 29.32 21.19
CA VAL A 35 -46.71 29.93 20.04
C VAL A 35 -45.82 30.71 19.04
N LEU A 36 -45.97 30.34 17.76
CA LEU A 36 -45.49 31.07 16.58
C LEU A 36 -46.34 32.31 16.29
N HIS A 37 -45.76 33.39 15.77
CA HIS A 37 -46.22 34.04 14.53
C HIS A 37 -45.18 35.09 14.04
N PRO A 38 -45.22 35.49 12.75
CA PRO A 38 -44.01 35.88 12.00
C PRO A 38 -43.83 37.40 11.91
N ASN A 39 -42.66 37.84 11.44
CA ASN A 39 -42.57 39.12 10.76
C ASN A 39 -41.58 39.10 9.59
N MET A 40 -41.95 39.82 8.53
CA MET A 40 -41.24 39.83 7.24
C MET A 40 -40.11 40.88 7.23
N GLY A 41 -39.05 40.59 6.47
CA GLY A 41 -38.27 41.64 5.78
C GLY A 41 -37.14 42.32 6.55
N SER A 42 -35.93 41.75 6.44
CA SER A 42 -34.73 42.54 6.16
C SER A 42 -33.65 41.66 5.52
N HIS A 43 -33.14 42.03 4.35
CA HIS A 43 -32.06 41.31 3.69
C HIS A 43 -30.74 41.50 4.46
N GLY A 44 -30.42 40.56 5.35
CA GLY A 44 -29.03 40.28 5.68
C GLY A 44 -28.41 39.53 4.50
N GLN A 45 -27.59 40.19 3.68
CA GLN A 45 -26.76 39.48 2.70
C GLN A 45 -25.82 38.54 3.46
N ARG A 46 -26.18 37.25 3.48
CA ARG A 46 -25.28 36.18 3.90
C ARG A 46 -24.08 36.27 2.96
N ARG A 47 -22.89 36.55 3.51
CA ARG A 47 -21.66 36.64 2.73
C ARG A 47 -21.51 35.34 1.95
N GLU A 48 -21.61 35.41 0.62
CA GLU A 48 -21.46 34.25 -0.26
C GLU A 48 -20.14 33.55 0.06
N SER A 49 -20.22 32.31 0.53
CA SER A 49 -19.05 31.46 0.57
C SER A 49 -18.68 31.10 -0.87
N PHE A 50 -17.39 31.13 -1.18
CA PHE A 50 -16.82 30.65 -2.45
C PHE A 50 -17.49 29.36 -2.97
N LEU A 51 -17.82 28.47 -2.03
CA LEU A 51 -18.54 27.22 -2.20
C LEU A 51 -19.89 27.28 -2.96
N TYR A 52 -20.54 28.44 -3.15
CA TYR A 52 -21.87 28.54 -3.79
C TYR A 52 -21.96 29.58 -4.92
N ARG A 53 -20.89 29.80 -5.68
CA ARG A 53 -20.93 30.68 -6.87
C ARG A 53 -21.21 29.91 -8.15
N SER A 54 -22.30 30.25 -8.82
CA SER A 54 -22.63 29.78 -10.17
C SER A 54 -21.63 30.36 -11.19
N ASP A 55 -21.16 29.54 -12.14
CA ASP A 55 -20.24 29.96 -13.21
C ASP A 55 -20.89 30.92 -14.26
N SER A 56 -22.10 31.45 -14.01
CA SER A 56 -22.92 32.21 -14.99
C SER A 56 -22.70 33.73 -15.05
N ASP A 57 -21.98 34.33 -14.11
CA ASP A 57 -21.91 35.80 -13.95
C ASP A 57 -20.72 36.50 -14.65
N TYR A 58 -19.98 35.78 -15.50
CA TYR A 58 -18.82 36.31 -16.24
C TYR A 58 -19.10 36.53 -17.74
N ASP A 59 -20.08 37.38 -18.05
CA ASP A 59 -20.15 37.99 -19.39
C ASP A 59 -20.62 39.47 -19.32
N LEU A 60 -19.64 40.39 -19.35
CA LEU A 60 -19.89 41.84 -19.39
C LEU A 60 -19.22 42.48 -20.62
N SER A 61 -19.98 42.57 -21.71
CA SER A 61 -19.72 43.50 -22.81
C SER A 61 -21.04 44.03 -23.40
N PRO A 62 -21.20 45.35 -23.66
CA PRO A 62 -22.51 45.94 -23.92
C PRO A 62 -22.86 46.15 -25.41
N LYS A 63 -24.19 46.13 -25.68
CA LYS A 63 -24.91 46.33 -26.98
C LYS A 63 -25.03 45.02 -27.79
N SER A 64 -26.18 44.65 -28.36
CA SER A 64 -27.38 45.43 -28.73
C SER A 64 -28.70 44.62 -28.77
N ARG A 65 -29.82 45.37 -28.73
CA ARG A 65 -31.19 45.08 -29.24
C ARG A 65 -31.22 44.13 -30.48
N GLU A 66 -32.26 43.34 -30.79
CA GLU A 66 -33.69 43.40 -30.41
C GLU A 66 -34.45 42.08 -30.73
N LEU A 67 -35.56 41.81 -30.01
CA LEU A 67 -36.80 41.10 -30.44
C LEU A 67 -36.73 39.78 -31.26
N SER A 68 -37.19 38.67 -30.63
CA SER A 68 -38.42 37.98 -31.08
C SER A 68 -39.07 37.20 -29.92
N ARG A 69 -40.37 36.90 -30.02
CA ARG A 69 -41.20 36.29 -28.96
C ARG A 69 -41.66 34.88 -29.35
N ASN A 70 -42.14 34.15 -28.33
CA ASN A 70 -42.78 32.82 -28.34
C ASN A 70 -41.74 31.67 -28.29
N SER A 71 -41.89 30.63 -27.45
CA SER A 71 -43.06 30.19 -26.67
C SER A 71 -42.72 29.57 -25.29
N SER A 72 -43.61 29.87 -24.36
CA SER A 72 -43.86 29.38 -22.99
C SER A 72 -43.53 27.92 -22.60
N VAL A 73 -43.09 27.80 -21.34
CA VAL A 73 -43.43 26.76 -20.32
C VAL A 73 -42.80 25.36 -20.49
N ALA A 74 -41.65 25.20 -19.83
CA ALA A 74 -41.37 24.08 -18.93
C ALA A 74 -40.87 24.69 -17.60
N GLY A 75 -41.20 24.07 -16.47
CA GLY A 75 -41.23 24.74 -15.16
C GLY A 75 -39.88 25.06 -14.52
N GLU A 76 -39.93 25.98 -13.56
CA GLU A 76 -38.83 26.30 -12.63
C GLU A 76 -38.36 25.05 -11.88
N LEU A 77 -37.12 24.66 -12.11
CA LEU A 77 -36.30 23.96 -11.12
C LEU A 77 -35.02 24.77 -10.94
N HIS A 78 -35.12 25.84 -10.15
CA HIS A 78 -33.95 26.37 -9.44
C HIS A 78 -33.52 25.31 -8.42
N GLY A 79 -32.74 24.34 -8.88
CA GLY A 79 -31.78 23.70 -7.99
C GLY A 79 -30.76 24.75 -7.61
N GLU A 80 -30.70 25.10 -6.32
CA GLU A 80 -29.47 25.72 -5.80
C GLU A 80 -28.34 24.72 -6.07
N ASP A 81 -27.26 25.15 -6.73
CA ASP A 81 -26.05 24.34 -6.92
C ASP A 81 -25.34 24.16 -5.57
N LEU A 82 -25.95 23.33 -4.72
CA LEU A 82 -25.29 22.65 -3.63
C LEU A 82 -24.04 21.98 -4.19
N ILE A 83 -22.92 22.03 -3.48
CA ILE A 83 -21.77 21.20 -3.84
C ILE A 83 -22.12 19.76 -3.53
N VAL A 84 -22.69 19.11 -4.52
CA VAL A 84 -22.78 17.66 -4.60
C VAL A 84 -21.36 17.16 -4.89
N THR A 85 -20.95 16.12 -4.16
CA THR A 85 -19.69 15.41 -4.45
C THR A 85 -19.71 14.97 -5.91
N PRO A 86 -18.58 14.98 -6.64
CA PRO A 86 -18.60 14.67 -8.06
C PRO A 86 -19.18 13.28 -8.32
N PHE A 87 -18.93 12.32 -7.41
CA PHE A 87 -19.55 11.00 -7.42
C PHE A 87 -21.09 11.06 -7.35
N ALA A 88 -21.67 11.72 -6.35
CA ALA A 88 -23.13 11.80 -6.22
C ALA A 88 -23.79 12.59 -7.38
N GLN A 89 -23.07 13.54 -7.99
CA GLN A 89 -23.51 14.26 -9.18
C GLN A 89 -23.56 13.36 -10.42
N VAL A 90 -22.55 12.50 -10.61
CA VAL A 90 -22.53 11.47 -11.66
C VAL A 90 -23.62 10.43 -11.41
N LEU A 91 -23.77 9.94 -10.18
CA LEU A 91 -24.77 8.93 -9.83
C LEU A 91 -26.21 9.44 -10.05
N ALA A 92 -26.50 10.69 -9.64
CA ALA A 92 -27.79 11.31 -9.92
C ALA A 92 -28.05 11.46 -11.43
N SER A 93 -27.01 11.83 -12.21
CA SER A 93 -27.09 11.94 -13.66
C SER A 93 -27.35 10.57 -14.33
N LEU A 94 -26.66 9.51 -13.91
CA LEU A 94 -26.86 8.15 -14.43
C LEU A 94 -28.25 7.60 -14.08
N ARG A 95 -28.74 7.83 -12.85
CA ARG A 95 -30.13 7.51 -12.46
C ARG A 95 -31.14 8.27 -13.32
N THR A 96 -30.89 9.53 -13.69
CA THR A 96 -31.72 10.27 -14.65
C THR A 96 -31.65 9.69 -16.06
N VAL A 97 -30.47 9.30 -16.56
CA VAL A 97 -30.30 8.61 -17.85
C VAL A 97 -31.10 7.30 -17.87
N ARG A 98 -31.00 6.48 -16.82
CA ARG A 98 -31.74 5.22 -16.66
C ARG A 98 -33.26 5.42 -16.71
N ASN A 99 -33.78 6.42 -16.01
CA ASN A 99 -35.21 6.75 -16.04
C ASN A 99 -35.68 7.23 -17.42
N ASN A 100 -34.85 8.02 -18.13
CA ASN A 100 -35.14 8.45 -19.49
C ASN A 100 -35.07 7.28 -20.49
N PHE A 101 -34.10 6.37 -20.34
CA PHE A 101 -33.96 5.16 -21.16
C PHE A 101 -35.18 4.22 -20.98
N THR A 102 -35.65 4.03 -19.74
CA THR A 102 -36.90 3.30 -19.43
C THR A 102 -38.10 3.95 -20.12
N THR A 103 -38.16 5.28 -20.13
CA THR A 103 -39.26 6.00 -20.80
C THR A 103 -39.22 5.80 -22.32
N LEU A 104 -38.04 5.92 -22.93
CA LEU A 104 -37.85 5.81 -24.38
C LEU A 104 -38.15 4.40 -24.92
N THR A 105 -37.62 3.36 -24.27
CA THR A 105 -37.81 1.95 -24.67
C THR A 105 -39.28 1.52 -24.57
N ASN A 106 -40.00 1.97 -23.54
CA ASN A 106 -41.44 1.76 -23.40
C ASN A 106 -42.26 2.56 -24.43
N PHE A 107 -41.89 3.82 -24.73
CA PHE A 107 -42.62 4.63 -25.72
C PHE A 107 -42.47 4.07 -27.15
N VAL A 108 -41.29 3.57 -27.52
CA VAL A 108 -41.04 2.97 -28.83
C VAL A 108 -41.89 1.71 -29.02
N SER A 109 -42.04 0.88 -27.98
CA SER A 109 -42.95 -0.29 -28.00
C SER A 109 -44.44 0.10 -28.11
N ALA A 110 -44.84 1.28 -27.62
CA ALA A 110 -46.23 1.73 -27.67
C ALA A 110 -46.64 2.39 -29.00
N VAL A 111 -45.69 3.01 -29.71
CA VAL A 111 -45.95 3.77 -30.96
C VAL A 111 -45.66 2.95 -32.22
N CYS A 112 -44.70 2.01 -32.16
CA CYS A 112 -44.30 1.20 -33.31
C CYS A 112 -44.91 -0.21 -33.24
N LEU A 113 -46.04 -0.43 -33.91
CA LEU A 113 -46.75 -1.72 -33.99
C LEU A 113 -46.00 -2.83 -34.79
N LEU A 114 -44.68 -2.71 -34.92
CA LEU A 114 -43.75 -3.65 -35.54
C LEU A 114 -42.39 -3.51 -34.83
N THR A 115 -42.30 -3.94 -33.57
CA THR A 115 -41.01 -4.07 -32.88
C THR A 115 -40.39 -5.43 -33.18
N ASP A 116 -39.16 -5.41 -33.71
CA ASP A 116 -38.31 -6.59 -33.86
C ASP A 116 -38.03 -7.18 -32.46
N GLU A 117 -38.25 -8.49 -32.26
CA GLU A 117 -38.02 -9.14 -30.94
C GLU A 117 -36.58 -8.93 -30.47
N SER A 118 -35.63 -8.82 -31.40
CA SER A 118 -34.23 -8.52 -31.10
C SER A 118 -34.03 -7.14 -30.45
N TYR A 119 -34.83 -6.14 -30.82
CA TYR A 119 -34.76 -4.79 -30.25
C TYR A 119 -35.28 -4.76 -28.80
N GLN A 120 -36.40 -5.43 -28.53
CA GLN A 120 -36.94 -5.51 -27.16
C GLN A 120 -36.01 -6.31 -26.24
N LYS A 121 -35.42 -7.40 -26.75
CA LYS A 121 -34.41 -8.17 -26.02
C LYS A 121 -33.17 -7.32 -25.70
N LEU A 122 -32.58 -6.65 -26.70
CA LEU A 122 -31.41 -5.80 -26.50
C LEU A 122 -31.69 -4.65 -25.52
N ALA A 123 -32.88 -4.04 -25.58
CA ALA A 123 -33.27 -2.98 -24.66
C ALA A 123 -33.42 -3.47 -23.20
N MET A 124 -33.82 -4.73 -23.00
CA MET A 124 -33.89 -5.37 -21.68
C MET A 124 -32.50 -5.71 -21.15
N GLU A 125 -31.67 -6.39 -21.96
CA GLU A 125 -30.28 -6.72 -21.61
C GLU A 125 -29.46 -5.47 -21.25
N THR A 126 -29.60 -4.38 -22.03
CA THR A 126 -28.93 -3.09 -21.75
C THR A 126 -29.45 -2.43 -20.46
N MET A 127 -30.71 -2.65 -20.08
CA MET A 127 -31.26 -2.14 -18.82
C MET A 127 -30.72 -2.91 -17.62
N GLU A 128 -30.64 -4.24 -17.72
CA GLU A 128 -30.08 -5.11 -16.68
C GLU A 128 -28.59 -4.81 -16.45
N GLU A 129 -27.80 -4.62 -17.51
CA GLU A 129 -26.41 -4.16 -17.39
C GLU A 129 -26.29 -2.77 -16.74
N LEU A 130 -27.16 -1.82 -17.10
CA LEU A 130 -27.13 -0.46 -16.53
C LEU A 130 -27.54 -0.45 -15.05
N ASP A 131 -28.57 -1.21 -14.66
CA ASP A 131 -29.00 -1.34 -13.27
C ASP A 131 -27.94 -2.06 -12.43
N TRP A 132 -27.28 -3.10 -12.98
CA TRP A 132 -26.13 -3.75 -12.34
C TRP A 132 -24.96 -2.78 -12.18
N CYS A 133 -24.61 -2.00 -13.20
CA CYS A 133 -23.54 -1.01 -13.11
C CYS A 133 -23.83 0.10 -12.07
N LEU A 134 -25.10 0.49 -11.91
CA LEU A 134 -25.51 1.44 -10.88
C LEU A 134 -25.37 0.84 -9.47
N ASP A 135 -25.81 -0.41 -9.28
CA ASP A 135 -25.64 -1.13 -8.00
C ASP A 135 -24.17 -1.35 -7.65
N GLN A 136 -23.33 -1.72 -8.63
CA GLN A 136 -21.88 -1.82 -8.44
C GLN A 136 -21.23 -0.47 -8.12
N LEU A 137 -21.59 0.61 -8.82
CA LEU A 137 -21.11 1.95 -8.47
C LEU A 137 -21.52 2.35 -7.04
N GLU A 138 -22.73 2.01 -6.61
CA GLU A 138 -23.21 2.34 -5.27
C GLU A 138 -22.53 1.51 -4.17
N THR A 139 -22.23 0.23 -4.42
CA THR A 139 -21.55 -0.68 -3.47
C THR A 139 -20.03 -0.52 -3.45
N ILE A 140 -19.40 -0.07 -4.54
CA ILE A 140 -17.95 0.25 -4.62
C ILE A 140 -17.58 1.55 -3.87
N GLN A 141 -18.56 2.25 -3.25
CA GLN A 141 -18.33 3.43 -2.41
C GLN A 141 -17.55 3.12 -1.11
N THR A 142 -16.24 2.93 -1.22
CA THR A 142 -15.34 3.10 -0.09
C THR A 142 -15.36 4.57 0.34
N TYR A 143 -15.57 4.86 1.62
CA TYR A 143 -15.67 6.24 2.12
C TYR A 143 -14.47 7.12 1.72
N ARG A 144 -13.26 6.53 1.62
CA ARG A 144 -12.06 7.23 1.14
C ARG A 144 -12.17 7.65 -0.33
N SER A 145 -12.58 6.78 -1.27
CA SER A 145 -12.63 7.12 -2.70
C SER A 145 -13.57 8.29 -3.02
N VAL A 146 -14.77 8.30 -2.41
CA VAL A 146 -15.74 9.40 -2.58
C VAL A 146 -15.23 10.69 -1.93
N SER A 147 -14.60 10.58 -0.75
CA SER A 147 -13.96 11.71 -0.06
C SER A 147 -12.82 12.30 -0.89
N ASP A 148 -11.96 11.48 -1.48
CA ASP A 148 -10.84 11.91 -2.33
C ASP A 148 -11.33 12.58 -3.61
N MET A 149 -12.37 12.04 -4.26
CA MET A 149 -13.01 12.70 -5.40
C MET A 149 -13.54 14.09 -5.04
N ALA A 150 -14.17 14.24 -3.87
CA ALA A 150 -14.65 15.53 -3.37
C ALA A 150 -13.50 16.48 -3.01
N SER A 151 -12.53 16.00 -2.22
CA SER A 151 -11.31 16.71 -1.81
C SER A 151 -10.52 17.22 -3.01
N ASN A 152 -10.35 16.41 -4.05
CA ASN A 152 -9.69 16.79 -5.30
C ASN A 152 -10.47 17.88 -6.06
N LYS A 153 -11.82 17.82 -6.13
CA LYS A 153 -12.66 18.90 -6.68
C LYS A 153 -12.48 20.19 -5.88
N PHE A 154 -12.50 20.11 -4.54
CA PHE A 154 -12.27 21.27 -3.66
C PHE A 154 -10.87 21.87 -3.81
N LYS A 155 -9.81 21.05 -3.82
CA LYS A 155 -8.42 21.49 -4.01
C LYS A 155 -8.22 22.18 -5.37
N ARG A 156 -8.82 21.67 -6.44
CA ARG A 156 -8.80 22.32 -7.77
C ARG A 156 -9.59 23.63 -7.81
N MET A 157 -10.79 23.64 -7.23
CA MET A 157 -11.62 24.84 -7.10
C MET A 157 -10.88 25.94 -6.31
N LEU A 158 -10.30 25.62 -5.16
CA LEU A 158 -9.54 26.58 -4.35
C LEU A 158 -8.31 27.12 -5.09
N ASN A 159 -7.54 26.26 -5.78
CA ASN A 159 -6.41 26.71 -6.61
C ASN A 159 -6.81 27.74 -7.68
N ARG A 160 -8.00 27.62 -8.29
CA ARG A 160 -8.53 28.60 -9.27
C ARG A 160 -8.66 30.00 -8.65
N GLU A 161 -9.28 30.09 -7.47
CA GLU A 161 -9.45 31.35 -6.75
C GLU A 161 -8.13 31.91 -6.21
N LEU A 162 -7.24 31.06 -5.69
CA LEU A 162 -5.93 31.47 -5.20
C LEU A 162 -5.07 32.04 -6.33
N THR A 163 -5.18 31.51 -7.55
CA THR A 163 -4.52 32.06 -8.74
C THR A 163 -5.04 33.47 -9.04
N HIS A 164 -6.37 33.64 -9.14
CA HIS A 164 -7.00 34.95 -9.36
C HIS A 164 -6.63 35.96 -8.25
N LEU A 165 -6.69 35.55 -6.97
CA LEU A 165 -6.29 36.38 -5.83
C LEU A 165 -4.81 36.82 -5.90
N SER A 166 -3.94 35.96 -6.43
CA SER A 166 -2.51 36.25 -6.61
C SER A 166 -2.26 37.33 -7.67
N GLU A 167 -3.03 37.29 -8.76
CA GLU A 167 -2.96 38.27 -9.86
C GLU A 167 -3.52 39.65 -9.46
N MET A 168 -4.50 39.70 -8.55
CA MET A 168 -5.16 40.94 -8.13
C MET A 168 -4.26 41.94 -7.40
N SER A 169 -3.29 41.49 -6.59
CA SER A 169 -2.39 42.40 -5.85
C SER A 169 -1.19 41.68 -5.21
N ARG A 170 -0.12 42.43 -4.89
CA ARG A 170 1.03 41.90 -4.13
C ARG A 170 0.65 41.33 -2.75
N SER A 171 -0.35 41.92 -2.09
CA SER A 171 -0.92 41.39 -0.85
C SER A 171 -1.76 40.13 -1.08
N GLY A 172 -2.51 40.07 -2.18
CA GLY A 172 -3.28 38.90 -2.60
C GLY A 172 -2.38 37.71 -2.94
N ASN A 173 -1.24 37.97 -3.58
CA ASN A 173 -0.18 36.99 -3.83
C ASN A 173 0.37 36.38 -2.52
N GLN A 174 0.74 37.21 -1.54
CA GLN A 174 1.19 36.72 -0.23
C GLN A 174 0.13 35.91 0.53
N VAL A 175 -1.14 36.32 0.47
CA VAL A 175 -2.25 35.56 1.08
C VAL A 175 -2.51 34.25 0.32
N SER A 176 -2.40 34.27 -1.01
CA SER A 176 -2.53 33.11 -1.87
C SER A 176 -1.44 32.07 -1.60
N GLU A 177 -0.19 32.51 -1.53
CA GLU A 177 0.97 31.68 -1.16
C GLU A 177 0.82 31.08 0.25
N PHE A 178 0.36 31.88 1.23
CA PHE A 178 0.08 31.37 2.59
C PHE A 178 -1.02 30.31 2.60
N ILE A 179 -2.17 30.56 1.98
CA ILE A 179 -3.29 29.61 1.97
C ILE A 179 -2.91 28.34 1.23
N SER A 180 -2.23 28.46 0.08
CA SER A 180 -1.79 27.31 -0.71
C SER A 180 -0.80 26.44 0.06
N ASN A 181 0.24 27.02 0.66
CA ASN A 181 1.23 26.25 1.43
C ASN A 181 0.71 25.70 2.78
N THR A 182 -0.45 26.15 3.27
CA THR A 182 -0.98 25.75 4.60
C THR A 182 -2.20 24.82 4.52
N PHE A 183 -3.07 24.98 3.52
CA PHE A 183 -4.36 24.27 3.44
C PHE A 183 -4.54 23.43 2.17
N LEU A 184 -3.59 23.48 1.23
CA LEU A 184 -3.54 22.56 0.10
C LEU A 184 -2.33 21.65 0.28
N ASP A 185 -2.58 20.34 0.32
CA ASP A 185 -1.51 19.39 0.00
C ASP A 185 -1.01 19.71 -1.40
N LYS A 186 0.29 20.03 -1.51
CA LYS A 186 0.99 20.13 -2.79
C LYS A 186 1.00 18.75 -3.46
N GLN A 187 -0.08 18.38 -4.14
CA GLN A 187 -0.09 17.26 -5.06
C GLN A 187 1.07 17.46 -6.06
N ASN A 188 2.03 16.54 -6.02
CA ASN A 188 3.34 16.55 -6.71
C ASN A 188 4.51 17.34 -6.10
N GLU A 189 4.41 18.04 -4.96
CA GLU A 189 5.59 18.60 -4.26
C GLU A 189 5.45 18.59 -2.72
N LEU A 190 5.67 17.42 -2.10
CA LEU A 190 6.01 17.32 -0.67
C LEU A 190 7.34 18.05 -0.40
N GLU A 191 7.29 19.36 -0.13
CA GLU A 191 8.41 20.11 0.46
C GLU A 191 8.54 19.77 1.95
N LEU A 192 8.92 18.52 2.21
CA LEU A 192 9.42 18.10 3.51
C LEU A 192 10.73 18.85 3.82
N PRO A 193 10.95 19.29 5.08
CA PRO A 193 12.16 20.00 5.47
C PRO A 193 13.41 19.16 5.17
N CYS A 194 14.25 19.65 4.27
CA CYS A 194 15.56 19.06 4.04
C CYS A 194 16.48 19.42 5.22
N PRO A 195 17.15 18.47 5.88
CA PRO A 195 18.06 18.77 6.98
C PRO A 195 19.23 19.62 6.47
N MET A 196 19.21 20.92 6.78
CA MET A 196 20.32 21.81 6.46
C MET A 196 21.53 21.43 7.32
N THR A 197 22.65 21.18 6.68
CA THR A 197 23.96 21.02 7.34
C THR A 197 24.39 22.33 7.99
N GLN A 198 24.06 22.49 9.28
CA GLN A 198 24.54 23.62 10.07
C GLN A 198 26.04 23.48 10.36
N GLN A 199 26.86 24.13 9.54
CA GLN A 199 28.24 24.43 9.93
C GLN A 199 28.26 25.54 10.98
N GLY A 200 28.59 25.18 12.22
CA GLY A 200 29.21 26.11 13.17
C GLY A 200 28.41 26.47 14.42
N GLY A 201 28.75 25.80 15.53
CA GLY A 201 29.01 26.50 16.80
C GLY A 201 27.93 26.47 17.89
N GLN A 202 28.35 25.91 19.03
CA GLN A 202 27.77 26.03 20.38
C GLN A 202 26.58 25.14 20.72
N THR A 203 26.84 24.22 21.66
CA THR A 203 25.86 23.38 22.36
C THR A 203 25.11 24.17 23.43
N PRO A 204 23.82 23.89 23.58
CA PRO A 204 23.25 23.66 24.90
C PRO A 204 22.53 22.32 24.97
N SER A 205 22.79 21.55 26.03
CA SER A 205 22.14 20.26 26.27
C SER A 205 20.71 20.45 26.79
N GLN A 206 19.71 20.00 26.04
CA GLN A 206 18.39 19.66 26.57
C GLN A 206 17.77 18.56 25.70
N GLY A 207 17.23 17.53 26.36
CA GLY A 207 16.72 16.34 25.67
C GLY A 207 15.44 16.63 24.90
N THR A 208 15.51 16.53 23.58
CA THR A 208 14.37 16.47 22.67
C THR A 208 14.39 15.14 21.94
N MET A 209 13.20 14.65 21.56
CA MET A 209 12.95 13.33 20.97
C MET A 209 13.59 13.22 19.56
N THR A 210 14.91 13.03 19.52
CA THR A 210 15.76 13.18 18.31
C THR A 210 16.77 12.05 18.15
N GLN A 211 16.76 11.08 19.06
CA GLN A 211 17.54 9.85 18.96
C GLN A 211 16.60 8.73 18.51
N ILE A 212 16.81 8.20 17.31
CA ILE A 212 16.27 6.89 16.93
C ILE A 212 17.04 5.88 17.79
N SER A 213 16.35 5.24 18.74
CA SER A 213 16.89 4.25 19.69
C SER A 213 17.24 2.92 19.02
N GLY A 214 18.02 2.97 17.93
CA GLY A 214 18.36 1.82 17.08
C GLY A 214 19.70 1.98 16.35
N VAL A 215 20.08 3.20 15.95
CA VAL A 215 21.37 3.49 15.31
C VAL A 215 22.52 3.35 16.32
N ARG A 216 22.95 2.10 16.56
CA ARG A 216 24.14 1.79 17.35
C ARG A 216 25.33 2.39 16.63
N LYS A 217 26.03 3.31 17.29
CA LYS A 217 27.25 3.91 16.75
C LYS A 217 28.30 2.82 16.58
N VAL A 218 28.40 2.26 15.37
CA VAL A 218 29.32 1.17 15.04
C VAL A 218 30.72 1.64 15.39
N SER A 219 31.38 0.91 16.29
CA SER A 219 32.76 1.20 16.66
C SER A 219 33.61 1.02 15.41
N GLN A 220 34.15 2.12 14.90
CA GLN A 220 34.82 2.20 13.59
C GLN A 220 35.72 0.99 13.36
N THR A 221 35.29 0.07 12.48
CA THR A 221 36.21 -0.78 11.73
C THR A 221 37.25 0.15 11.10
N PRO A 222 38.56 -0.20 11.08
CA PRO A 222 39.58 0.76 10.69
C PRO A 222 39.28 1.33 9.31
N VAL A 223 38.93 2.63 9.27
CA VAL A 223 38.67 3.34 8.01
C VAL A 223 39.85 3.09 7.10
N LEU A 224 39.55 2.86 5.82
CA LEU A 224 40.47 2.42 4.78
C LEU A 224 41.45 3.51 4.36
N GLN A 225 42.22 4.03 5.32
CA GLN A 225 43.07 5.19 5.19
C GLN A 225 44.33 4.86 4.37
N GLY A 226 44.18 4.83 3.05
CA GLY A 226 45.27 4.71 2.08
C GLY A 226 45.36 3.39 1.30
N CYS A 227 44.36 2.49 1.37
CA CYS A 227 44.30 1.34 0.45
C CYS A 227 43.34 1.66 -0.71
N SER A 228 43.66 1.21 -1.93
CA SER A 228 42.71 1.30 -3.05
C SER A 228 41.43 0.55 -2.72
N VAL A 229 40.27 1.11 -3.12
CA VAL A 229 38.99 0.41 -3.05
C VAL A 229 39.14 -0.95 -3.76
N SER A 230 38.73 -2.02 -3.09
CA SER A 230 38.84 -3.38 -3.63
C SER A 230 37.92 -3.58 -4.82
N ARG A 231 38.24 -4.58 -5.66
CA ARG A 231 37.56 -4.81 -6.94
C ARG A 231 36.05 -4.92 -6.84
N PHE A 232 35.54 -5.45 -5.73
CA PHE A 232 34.12 -5.69 -5.46
C PHE A 232 33.58 -4.90 -4.26
N GLY A 233 34.26 -3.83 -3.84
CA GLY A 233 33.88 -3.01 -2.66
C GLY A 233 34.11 -3.69 -1.30
N VAL A 234 34.20 -5.03 -1.26
CA VAL A 234 34.53 -5.86 -0.10
C VAL A 234 35.97 -6.40 -0.20
N LYS A 235 36.61 -6.72 0.93
CA LYS A 235 37.88 -7.46 0.94
C LYS A 235 37.58 -8.94 1.13
N THR A 236 38.13 -9.79 0.28
CA THR A 236 38.03 -11.25 0.37
C THR A 236 39.33 -11.89 -0.14
N ASP A 237 39.67 -13.08 0.35
CA ASP A 237 40.72 -13.92 -0.23
C ASP A 237 40.20 -14.81 -1.39
N GLN A 238 38.88 -14.78 -1.65
CA GLN A 238 38.19 -15.57 -2.67
C GLN A 238 37.75 -14.71 -3.88
N GLU A 239 38.49 -13.66 -4.25
CA GLU A 239 38.14 -12.73 -5.34
C GLU A 239 37.85 -13.43 -6.69
N ASP A 240 38.54 -14.53 -7.02
CA ASP A 240 38.33 -15.27 -8.27
C ASP A 240 36.99 -16.05 -8.28
N LEU A 241 36.58 -16.60 -7.14
CA LEU A 241 35.28 -17.29 -7.01
C LEU A 241 34.15 -16.27 -7.01
N LEU A 242 34.31 -15.19 -6.25
CA LEU A 242 33.36 -14.08 -6.23
C LEU A 242 33.21 -13.44 -7.62
N SER A 243 34.31 -13.26 -8.35
CA SER A 243 34.29 -12.76 -9.73
C SER A 243 33.46 -13.66 -10.65
N LYS A 244 33.45 -14.97 -10.41
CA LYS A 244 32.74 -15.94 -11.24
C LYS A 244 31.24 -15.97 -10.92
N ASP A 245 30.86 -15.93 -9.64
CA ASP A 245 29.43 -15.86 -9.28
C ASP A 245 28.80 -14.54 -9.78
N LEU A 246 29.57 -13.43 -9.74
CA LEU A 246 29.13 -12.12 -10.25
C LEU A 246 29.05 -12.03 -11.80
N GLU A 247 29.50 -13.03 -12.56
CA GLU A 247 29.21 -13.10 -14.01
C GLU A 247 27.70 -13.24 -14.29
N ASP A 248 26.95 -13.75 -13.31
CA ASP A 248 25.50 -13.92 -13.35
C ASP A 248 24.73 -12.72 -12.76
N ILE A 249 25.38 -11.58 -12.46
CA ILE A 249 24.74 -10.38 -11.87
C ILE A 249 23.56 -9.85 -12.71
N ASN A 250 23.61 -10.06 -14.03
CA ASN A 250 22.58 -9.69 -15.00
C ASN A 250 21.62 -10.84 -15.36
N LYS A 251 21.50 -11.86 -14.51
CA LYS A 251 20.58 -13.00 -14.72
C LYS A 251 19.64 -13.19 -13.52
N TRP A 252 18.43 -13.67 -13.81
CA TRP A 252 17.53 -14.19 -12.79
C TRP A 252 18.12 -15.47 -12.17
N GLY A 253 17.97 -15.64 -10.86
CA GLY A 253 18.52 -16.82 -10.16
C GLY A 253 20.02 -16.78 -9.89
N LEU A 254 20.65 -15.60 -9.83
CA LEU A 254 21.97 -15.43 -9.22
C LEU A 254 22.00 -16.12 -7.84
N ASN A 255 23.01 -16.94 -7.58
CA ASN A 255 23.14 -17.60 -6.29
C ASN A 255 23.75 -16.64 -5.24
N ILE A 256 22.88 -15.82 -4.65
CA ILE A 256 23.26 -14.81 -3.65
C ILE A 256 23.88 -15.42 -2.39
N PHE A 257 23.56 -16.68 -2.05
CA PHE A 257 24.18 -17.41 -0.94
C PHE A 257 25.69 -17.62 -1.17
N ARG A 258 26.11 -17.93 -2.41
CA ARG A 258 27.55 -18.02 -2.76
C ARG A 258 28.23 -16.65 -2.75
N VAL A 259 27.54 -15.62 -3.23
CA VAL A 259 28.05 -14.23 -3.14
C VAL A 259 28.29 -13.87 -1.67
N ALA A 260 27.42 -14.28 -0.74
CA ALA A 260 27.63 -14.09 0.69
C ALA A 260 28.84 -14.88 1.23
N GLU A 261 28.97 -16.17 0.89
CA GLU A 261 30.11 -17.01 1.29
C GLU A 261 31.44 -16.39 0.83
N HIS A 262 31.57 -16.09 -0.47
CA HIS A 262 32.80 -15.57 -1.07
C HIS A 262 33.08 -14.08 -0.77
N SER A 263 32.14 -13.34 -0.17
CA SER A 263 32.33 -11.94 0.29
C SER A 263 32.60 -11.79 1.79
N HIS A 264 32.82 -12.89 2.51
CA HIS A 264 32.89 -12.92 3.98
C HIS A 264 31.61 -12.39 4.65
N ASN A 265 30.45 -12.87 4.19
CA ASN A 265 29.12 -12.49 4.63
C ASN A 265 28.86 -10.97 4.47
N ARG A 266 29.21 -10.44 3.29
CA ARG A 266 28.92 -9.06 2.85
C ARG A 266 28.21 -9.02 1.49
N PRO A 267 27.11 -9.80 1.30
CA PRO A 267 26.42 -9.89 0.02
C PRO A 267 25.86 -8.53 -0.43
N LEU A 268 25.28 -7.73 0.47
CA LEU A 268 24.63 -6.48 0.10
C LEU A 268 25.65 -5.46 -0.41
N THR A 269 26.77 -5.28 0.30
CA THR A 269 27.84 -4.38 -0.15
C THR A 269 28.40 -4.81 -1.50
N CYS A 270 28.66 -6.11 -1.68
CA CYS A 270 29.27 -6.66 -2.89
C CYS A 270 28.34 -6.55 -4.12
N THR A 271 27.09 -6.97 -3.98
CA THR A 271 26.06 -6.93 -5.02
C THR A 271 25.78 -5.49 -5.44
N MET A 272 25.57 -4.58 -4.47
CA MET A 272 25.31 -3.17 -4.75
C MET A 272 26.51 -2.47 -5.41
N TYR A 273 27.74 -2.78 -5.00
CA TYR A 273 28.94 -2.23 -5.64
C TYR A 273 29.04 -2.67 -7.11
N THR A 274 28.77 -3.95 -7.39
CA THR A 274 28.76 -4.50 -8.76
C THR A 274 27.66 -3.86 -9.61
N ILE A 275 26.43 -3.76 -9.10
CA ILE A 275 25.29 -3.10 -9.78
C ILE A 275 25.59 -1.64 -10.11
N PHE A 276 26.21 -0.89 -9.18
CA PHE A 276 26.57 0.52 -9.39
C PHE A 276 27.74 0.72 -10.36
N GLN A 277 28.59 -0.29 -10.57
CA GLN A 277 29.57 -0.29 -11.65
C GLN A 277 28.92 -0.62 -13.00
N GLU A 278 28.09 -1.66 -13.05
CA GLU A 278 27.44 -2.16 -14.27
C GLU A 278 26.52 -1.11 -14.90
N ARG A 279 25.73 -0.41 -14.08
CA ARG A 279 24.84 0.69 -14.52
C ARG A 279 25.50 2.08 -14.55
N ASP A 280 26.81 2.14 -14.34
CA ASP A 280 27.63 3.35 -14.23
C ASP A 280 27.14 4.46 -13.26
N LEU A 281 26.28 4.10 -12.30
CA LEU A 281 25.60 5.04 -11.39
C LEU A 281 26.58 5.87 -10.57
N MET A 282 27.73 5.28 -10.17
CA MET A 282 28.78 6.00 -9.47
C MET A 282 29.36 7.17 -10.29
N LYS A 283 29.57 7.01 -11.61
CA LYS A 283 30.06 8.11 -12.45
C LYS A 283 28.95 9.12 -12.74
N THR A 284 27.76 8.65 -13.11
CA THR A 284 26.58 9.48 -13.44
C THR A 284 26.23 10.44 -12.29
N PHE A 285 26.21 9.94 -11.06
CA PHE A 285 25.88 10.73 -9.86
C PHE A 285 27.09 11.24 -9.08
N LYS A 286 28.31 11.02 -9.61
CA LYS A 286 29.58 11.47 -9.03
C LYS A 286 29.76 11.01 -7.58
N ILE A 287 29.40 9.76 -7.30
CA ILE A 287 29.52 9.14 -5.98
C ILE A 287 30.96 8.66 -5.82
N PRO A 288 31.74 9.16 -4.84
CA PRO A 288 33.07 8.63 -4.59
C PRO A 288 32.98 7.18 -4.13
N ALA A 289 33.78 6.28 -4.71
CA ALA A 289 33.72 4.85 -4.39
C ALA A 289 33.98 4.55 -2.90
N ASP A 290 34.81 5.37 -2.24
CA ASP A 290 35.07 5.30 -0.80
C ASP A 290 33.83 5.67 0.05
N THR A 291 33.12 6.76 -0.30
CA THR A 291 31.84 7.16 0.30
C THR A 291 30.77 6.08 0.09
N PHE A 292 30.71 5.50 -1.11
CA PHE A 292 29.77 4.42 -1.43
C PHE A 292 30.02 3.17 -0.57
N VAL A 293 31.27 2.68 -0.53
CA VAL A 293 31.62 1.50 0.29
C VAL A 293 31.43 1.79 1.78
N THR A 294 31.74 3.00 2.25
CA THR A 294 31.50 3.40 3.65
C THR A 294 30.02 3.37 4.01
N PHE A 295 29.16 3.93 3.15
CA PHE A 295 27.70 3.85 3.33
C PHE A 295 27.21 2.40 3.29
N MET A 296 27.57 1.61 2.28
CA MET A 296 27.08 0.24 2.12
C MET A 296 27.50 -0.69 3.26
N LEU A 297 28.75 -0.60 3.73
CA LEU A 297 29.21 -1.37 4.90
C LEU A 297 28.49 -0.95 6.19
N THR A 298 28.12 0.33 6.31
CA THR A 298 27.35 0.85 7.45
C THR A 298 25.89 0.38 7.39
N LEU A 299 25.26 0.43 6.20
CA LEU A 299 23.92 -0.09 5.95
C LEU A 299 23.85 -1.59 6.24
N GLU A 300 24.76 -2.38 5.68
CA GLU A 300 24.83 -3.82 5.90
C GLU A 300 25.13 -4.20 7.36
N ALA A 301 25.78 -3.32 8.13
CA ALA A 301 25.97 -3.52 9.57
C ALA A 301 24.73 -3.19 10.44
N HIS A 302 23.68 -2.58 9.85
CA HIS A 302 22.38 -2.37 10.51
C HIS A 302 21.33 -3.43 10.14
N TYR A 303 21.62 -4.34 9.22
CA TYR A 303 20.86 -5.58 9.10
C TYR A 303 21.30 -6.57 10.19
N HIS A 304 20.33 -7.23 10.84
CA HIS A 304 20.61 -8.08 12.00
C HIS A 304 21.06 -9.47 11.53
N ALA A 305 22.27 -9.89 11.89
CA ALA A 305 22.83 -11.18 11.48
C ALA A 305 22.24 -12.37 12.26
N ASP A 306 21.49 -12.10 13.33
CA ASP A 306 20.72 -13.04 14.14
C ASP A 306 19.23 -13.15 13.70
N VAL A 307 18.84 -12.43 12.65
CA VAL A 307 17.54 -12.57 11.97
C VAL A 307 17.72 -13.49 10.76
N GLU A 308 16.86 -14.50 10.61
CA GLU A 308 17.08 -15.65 9.72
C GLU A 308 16.81 -15.33 8.24
N TYR A 309 15.79 -14.52 7.96
CA TYR A 309 15.35 -14.13 6.62
C TYR A 309 15.60 -12.65 6.34
N HIS A 310 14.97 -11.72 7.09
CA HIS A 310 15.02 -10.27 6.84
C HIS A 310 16.37 -9.66 7.31
N ASN A 311 17.45 -10.06 6.65
CA ASN A 311 18.83 -9.64 6.90
C ASN A 311 19.48 -9.16 5.57
N SER A 312 20.78 -8.83 5.58
CA SER A 312 21.43 -8.24 4.40
C SER A 312 21.49 -9.17 3.18
N LEU A 313 21.31 -10.48 3.37
CA LEU A 313 21.23 -11.45 2.27
C LEU A 313 19.94 -11.29 1.47
N HIS A 314 18.80 -11.10 2.17
CA HIS A 314 17.50 -10.85 1.53
C HIS A 314 17.52 -9.50 0.81
N ALA A 315 17.96 -8.44 1.48
CA ALA A 315 18.14 -7.14 0.85
C ALA A 315 19.06 -7.18 -0.40
N ALA A 316 20.05 -8.07 -0.43
CA ALA A 316 20.90 -8.28 -1.61
C ALA A 316 20.19 -9.04 -2.74
N ASP A 317 19.34 -10.02 -2.42
CA ASP A 317 18.49 -10.73 -3.40
C ASP A 317 17.44 -9.78 -4.01
N VAL A 318 16.77 -8.98 -3.19
CA VAL A 318 15.78 -7.99 -3.64
C VAL A 318 16.45 -6.92 -4.50
N ALA A 319 17.58 -6.34 -4.06
CA ALA A 319 18.31 -5.34 -4.85
C ALA A 319 18.82 -5.89 -6.20
N GLN A 320 19.26 -7.14 -6.26
CA GLN A 320 19.65 -7.77 -7.52
C GLN A 320 18.42 -8.10 -8.39
N SER A 321 17.34 -8.58 -7.79
CA SER A 321 16.09 -8.88 -8.49
C SER A 321 15.48 -7.61 -9.11
N THR A 322 15.43 -6.50 -8.36
CA THR A 322 15.06 -5.18 -8.90
C THR A 322 16.01 -4.73 -10.02
N HIS A 323 17.32 -4.97 -9.90
CA HIS A 323 18.27 -4.70 -10.99
C HIS A 323 17.96 -5.48 -12.27
N ILE A 324 17.49 -6.74 -12.18
CA ILE A 324 17.02 -7.50 -13.35
C ILE A 324 15.72 -6.94 -13.93
N LEU A 325 14.73 -6.65 -13.08
CA LEU A 325 13.44 -6.13 -13.54
C LEU A 325 13.55 -4.72 -14.17
N LEU A 326 14.53 -3.91 -13.74
CA LEU A 326 14.91 -2.65 -14.40
C LEU A 326 15.63 -2.84 -15.75
N ALA A 327 15.96 -4.07 -16.15
CA ALA A 327 16.57 -4.42 -17.43
C ALA A 327 15.62 -5.17 -18.38
N THR A 328 14.36 -5.36 -17.98
CA THR A 328 13.31 -5.97 -18.80
C THR A 328 13.11 -5.20 -20.12
N PRO A 329 13.19 -5.84 -21.30
CA PRO A 329 13.07 -5.19 -22.61
C PRO A 329 11.83 -4.29 -22.80
N ALA A 330 10.66 -4.69 -22.28
CA ALA A 330 9.44 -3.87 -22.31
C ALA A 330 9.57 -2.53 -21.54
N LEU A 331 10.59 -2.39 -20.69
CA LEU A 331 10.88 -1.20 -19.87
C LEU A 331 12.15 -0.46 -20.34
N ASP A 332 12.73 -0.81 -21.49
CA ASP A 332 13.92 -0.15 -22.03
C ASP A 332 13.71 1.36 -22.23
N ALA A 333 14.68 2.15 -21.77
CA ALA A 333 14.67 3.62 -21.75
C ALA A 333 13.42 4.29 -21.09
N VAL A 334 12.57 3.55 -20.38
CA VAL A 334 11.37 4.10 -19.70
C VAL A 334 11.76 4.91 -18.46
N PHE A 335 12.73 4.43 -17.70
CA PHE A 335 13.20 5.06 -16.46
C PHE A 335 14.46 5.90 -16.69
N THR A 336 14.51 7.04 -16.02
CA THR A 336 15.71 7.89 -15.92
C THR A 336 16.71 7.29 -14.94
N ASP A 337 17.99 7.68 -15.04
CA ASP A 337 19.03 7.26 -14.09
C ASP A 337 18.66 7.50 -12.62
N LEU A 338 17.87 8.55 -12.33
CA LEU A 338 17.45 8.91 -10.97
C LEU A 338 16.33 8.00 -10.45
N GLU A 339 15.45 7.56 -11.34
CA GLU A 339 14.40 6.56 -11.07
C GLU A 339 15.05 5.18 -10.83
N ILE A 340 16.02 4.79 -11.68
CA ILE A 340 16.85 3.58 -11.53
C ILE A 340 17.62 3.60 -10.19
N LEU A 341 18.30 4.72 -9.88
CA LEU A 341 19.02 4.90 -8.61
C LEU A 341 18.08 4.77 -7.41
N ALA A 342 16.88 5.35 -7.49
CA ALA A 342 15.90 5.30 -6.41
C ALA A 342 15.38 3.88 -6.18
N ALA A 343 15.07 3.12 -7.23
CA ALA A 343 14.54 1.76 -7.09
C ALA A 343 15.58 0.80 -6.48
N ILE A 344 16.82 0.84 -6.96
CA ILE A 344 17.92 0.01 -6.42
C ILE A 344 18.27 0.42 -4.98
N PHE A 345 18.24 1.72 -4.67
CA PHE A 345 18.45 2.19 -3.30
C PHE A 345 17.31 1.79 -2.36
N ALA A 346 16.05 1.88 -2.79
CA ALA A 346 14.89 1.45 -2.02
C ALA A 346 15.00 -0.04 -1.66
N ALA A 347 15.22 -0.90 -2.66
CA ALA A 347 15.43 -2.34 -2.46
C ALA A 347 16.57 -2.65 -1.47
N ALA A 348 17.67 -1.89 -1.50
CA ALA A 348 18.79 -2.09 -0.57
C ALA A 348 18.50 -1.68 0.89
N ILE A 349 17.56 -0.75 1.12
CA ILE A 349 17.21 -0.25 2.46
C ILE A 349 15.88 -0.78 2.99
N HIS A 350 15.08 -1.51 2.20
CA HIS A 350 13.67 -1.73 2.50
C HIS A 350 13.39 -2.42 3.83
N ASP A 351 14.35 -3.20 4.36
CA ASP A 351 14.27 -3.99 5.59
C ASP A 351 15.36 -3.62 6.63
N VAL A 352 16.06 -2.48 6.48
CA VAL A 352 17.20 -2.18 7.36
C VAL A 352 16.75 -2.03 8.83
N ASP A 353 17.45 -2.69 9.76
CA ASP A 353 17.12 -2.75 11.20
C ASP A 353 15.82 -3.54 11.51
N HIS A 354 15.40 -4.46 10.63
CA HIS A 354 14.27 -5.38 10.89
C HIS A 354 14.53 -6.30 12.10
N PRO A 355 13.62 -6.36 13.10
CA PRO A 355 13.83 -7.04 14.39
C PRO A 355 13.51 -8.55 14.37
N GLY A 356 13.16 -9.10 13.21
CA GLY A 356 12.76 -10.50 13.03
C GLY A 356 11.36 -10.84 13.57
N VAL A 357 10.42 -9.87 13.54
CA VAL A 357 9.03 -10.01 13.98
C VAL A 357 8.13 -9.04 13.20
N SER A 358 6.87 -9.40 12.97
CA SER A 358 5.93 -8.62 12.16
C SER A 358 5.44 -7.31 12.80
N ASN A 359 4.89 -6.40 11.98
CA ASN A 359 4.16 -5.21 12.42
C ASN A 359 3.11 -5.54 13.49
N GLN A 360 2.30 -6.59 13.31
CA GLN A 360 1.29 -7.00 14.28
C GLN A 360 1.87 -7.42 15.64
N PHE A 361 3.03 -8.10 15.67
CA PHE A 361 3.71 -8.42 16.92
C PHE A 361 4.19 -7.15 17.64
N LEU A 362 4.71 -6.16 16.90
CA LEU A 362 5.16 -4.88 17.44
C LEU A 362 4.02 -4.06 18.05
N ILE A 363 2.83 -4.10 17.44
CA ILE A 363 1.59 -3.48 17.91
C ILE A 363 1.07 -4.21 19.16
N ASN A 364 0.84 -5.53 19.06
CA ASN A 364 0.34 -6.37 20.16
C ASN A 364 1.22 -6.28 21.43
N THR A 365 2.52 -6.00 21.27
CA THR A 365 3.48 -5.89 22.37
C THR A 365 3.77 -4.45 22.82
N ASN A 366 3.04 -3.45 22.28
CA ASN A 366 3.17 -2.03 22.61
C ASN A 366 4.63 -1.54 22.50
N SER A 367 5.32 -1.94 21.42
CA SER A 367 6.73 -1.61 21.21
C SER A 367 6.96 -0.11 21.00
N GLU A 368 8.19 0.38 21.29
CA GLU A 368 8.54 1.79 21.03
C GLU A 368 8.37 2.18 19.55
N LEU A 369 8.57 1.25 18.61
CA LEU A 369 8.35 1.50 17.19
C LEU A 369 6.87 1.67 16.86
N ALA A 370 6.00 0.78 17.34
CA ALA A 370 4.55 0.85 17.13
C ALA A 370 3.98 2.17 17.67
N LEU A 371 4.39 2.56 18.89
CA LEU A 371 4.03 3.85 19.50
C LEU A 371 4.60 5.08 18.76
N MET A 372 5.75 4.94 18.09
CA MET A 372 6.38 6.03 17.33
C MET A 372 5.70 6.26 15.98
N TYR A 373 5.29 5.18 15.33
CA TYR A 373 4.67 5.19 14.00
C TYR A 373 3.14 5.12 14.02
N ASN A 374 2.53 4.99 15.20
CA ASN A 374 1.08 4.97 15.43
C ASN A 374 0.41 3.81 14.69
N ASP A 375 1.00 2.62 14.83
CA ASP A 375 0.52 1.32 14.32
C ASP A 375 0.39 1.20 12.77
N GLU A 376 0.64 2.26 12.01
CA GLU A 376 0.60 2.31 10.54
C GLU A 376 1.98 2.08 9.90
N SER A 377 2.14 0.98 9.15
CA SER A 377 3.37 0.60 8.41
C SER A 377 4.64 0.82 9.25
N VAL A 378 4.65 0.23 10.46
CA VAL A 378 5.59 0.55 11.54
C VAL A 378 7.04 0.26 11.14
N LEU A 379 7.27 -0.91 10.56
CA LEU A 379 8.58 -1.37 10.10
C LEU A 379 9.04 -0.56 8.88
N GLU A 380 8.18 -0.36 7.89
CA GLU A 380 8.52 0.27 6.63
C GLU A 380 8.89 1.76 6.82
N ASN A 381 8.21 2.44 7.74
CA ASN A 381 8.61 3.78 8.19
C ASN A 381 9.95 3.78 8.95
N HIS A 382 10.24 2.75 9.75
CA HIS A 382 11.51 2.59 10.47
C HIS A 382 12.68 2.35 9.52
N HIS A 383 12.52 1.45 8.54
CA HIS A 383 13.50 1.15 7.49
C HIS A 383 13.88 2.40 6.70
N LEU A 384 12.88 3.21 6.30
CA LEU A 384 13.08 4.52 5.70
C LEU A 384 13.82 5.50 6.64
N ALA A 385 13.43 5.57 7.91
CA ALA A 385 14.04 6.47 8.87
C ALA A 385 15.52 6.14 9.09
N VAL A 386 15.87 4.87 9.28
CA VAL A 386 17.24 4.37 9.43
C VAL A 386 18.03 4.58 8.14
N GLY A 387 17.55 4.09 6.99
CA GLY A 387 18.26 4.18 5.71
C GLY A 387 18.63 5.62 5.31
N PHE A 388 17.73 6.58 5.51
CA PHE A 388 18.04 8.00 5.29
C PHE A 388 18.84 8.65 6.43
N LYS A 389 18.80 8.12 7.65
CA LYS A 389 19.62 8.60 8.77
C LYS A 389 21.09 8.23 8.59
N LEU A 390 21.39 7.03 8.07
CA LEU A 390 22.77 6.56 7.85
C LEU A 390 23.57 7.45 6.87
N LEU A 391 22.89 8.12 5.93
CA LEU A 391 23.51 9.13 5.05
C LEU A 391 24.15 10.32 5.80
N GLN A 392 23.83 10.51 7.09
CA GLN A 392 24.35 11.58 7.94
C GLN A 392 25.59 11.18 8.75
N GLU A 393 26.00 9.91 8.70
CA GLU A 393 27.25 9.44 9.32
C GLU A 393 28.48 9.90 8.51
N ASP A 394 29.65 9.86 9.14
CA ASP A 394 30.91 10.30 8.53
C ASP A 394 31.18 9.56 7.20
N ASN A 395 31.35 10.30 6.12
CA ASN A 395 31.60 9.78 4.76
C ASN A 395 30.49 8.84 4.21
N CYS A 396 29.24 9.01 4.64
CA CYS A 396 28.11 8.18 4.19
C CYS A 396 27.13 8.84 3.20
N ASP A 397 27.21 10.15 2.93
CA ASP A 397 26.26 10.82 2.01
C ASP A 397 26.56 10.52 0.52
N ILE A 398 26.11 9.35 0.05
CA ILE A 398 26.19 8.96 -1.37
C ILE A 398 25.39 9.89 -2.31
N PHE A 399 24.53 10.76 -1.76
CA PHE A 399 23.73 11.73 -2.50
C PHE A 399 24.26 13.18 -2.40
N GLN A 400 25.46 13.38 -1.82
CA GLN A 400 26.05 14.71 -1.60
C GLN A 400 26.18 15.56 -2.87
N ASN A 401 26.38 14.93 -4.03
CA ASN A 401 26.58 15.59 -5.32
C ASN A 401 25.30 15.75 -6.16
N LEU A 402 24.15 15.29 -5.66
CA LEU A 402 22.84 15.52 -6.27
C LEU A 402 22.35 16.95 -6.01
N THR A 403 21.67 17.55 -6.98
CA THR A 403 20.97 18.84 -6.76
C THR A 403 19.84 18.70 -5.74
N LYS A 404 19.44 19.80 -5.07
CA LYS A 404 18.33 19.80 -4.11
C LYS A 404 17.06 19.15 -4.69
N LYS A 405 16.70 19.48 -5.94
CA LYS A 405 15.54 18.91 -6.63
C LYS A 405 15.68 17.40 -6.88
N GLN A 406 16.87 16.92 -7.26
CA GLN A 406 17.13 15.48 -7.40
C GLN A 406 17.02 14.76 -6.05
N ARG A 407 17.58 15.32 -4.96
CA ARG A 407 17.46 14.72 -3.61
C ARG A 407 16.00 14.67 -3.13
N GLN A 408 15.21 15.72 -3.38
CA GLN A 408 13.78 15.74 -3.08
C GLN A 408 13.01 14.69 -3.89
N SER A 409 13.26 14.60 -5.21
CA SER A 409 12.60 13.63 -6.08
C SER A 409 12.96 12.18 -5.73
N LEU A 410 14.26 11.89 -5.51
CA LEU A 410 14.73 10.57 -5.09
C LEU A 410 14.14 10.20 -3.74
N ARG A 411 14.16 11.11 -2.75
CA ARG A 411 13.57 10.84 -1.43
C ARG A 411 12.09 10.50 -1.52
N ARG A 412 11.32 11.21 -2.36
CA ARG A 412 9.89 10.90 -2.57
C ARG A 412 9.73 9.49 -3.15
N MET A 413 10.40 9.18 -4.26
CA MET A 413 10.29 7.87 -4.91
C MET A 413 10.67 6.72 -3.98
N VAL A 414 11.76 6.86 -3.20
CA VAL A 414 12.20 5.84 -2.24
C VAL A 414 11.17 5.64 -1.12
N ILE A 415 10.56 6.72 -0.61
CA ILE A 415 9.47 6.62 0.38
C ILE A 415 8.26 5.90 -0.24
N ASP A 416 7.82 6.31 -1.43
CA ASP A 416 6.69 5.72 -2.15
C ASP A 416 6.91 4.21 -2.44
N MET A 417 8.17 3.77 -2.62
CA MET A 417 8.53 2.36 -2.88
C MET A 417 8.67 1.51 -1.61
N VAL A 418 9.32 1.99 -0.55
CA VAL A 418 9.50 1.19 0.69
C VAL A 418 8.19 1.11 1.48
N LEU A 419 7.34 2.16 1.49
CA LEU A 419 6.01 2.03 2.08
C LEU A 419 5.09 1.07 1.30
N ALA A 420 5.46 0.69 0.08
CA ALA A 420 4.76 -0.31 -0.72
C ALA A 420 5.24 -1.75 -0.48
N THR A 421 6.30 -2.00 0.31
CA THR A 421 6.66 -3.36 0.75
C THR A 421 5.86 -3.79 1.99
N ASP A 422 5.03 -2.91 2.57
CA ASP A 422 4.03 -3.30 3.57
C ASP A 422 3.02 -4.27 2.93
N MET A 423 3.08 -5.54 3.35
CA MET A 423 2.26 -6.62 2.80
C MET A 423 0.74 -6.39 2.97
N SER A 424 0.31 -5.55 3.92
CA SER A 424 -1.11 -5.14 4.02
C SER A 424 -1.58 -4.34 2.79
N LYS A 425 -0.67 -3.71 2.06
CA LYS A 425 -0.98 -2.91 0.86
C LYS A 425 -0.97 -3.74 -0.43
N HIS A 426 -0.61 -5.03 -0.39
CA HIS A 426 -0.49 -5.90 -1.58
C HIS A 426 -1.70 -5.81 -2.52
N MET A 427 -2.93 -5.88 -1.99
CA MET A 427 -4.14 -5.88 -2.82
C MET A 427 -4.39 -4.52 -3.51
N SER A 428 -3.98 -3.41 -2.90
CA SER A 428 -3.98 -2.09 -3.56
C SER A 428 -2.98 -2.05 -4.71
N LEU A 429 -1.76 -2.58 -4.50
CA LEU A 429 -0.70 -2.60 -5.52
C LEU A 429 -1.10 -3.47 -6.72
N LEU A 430 -1.71 -4.63 -6.46
CA LEU A 430 -2.21 -5.55 -7.47
C LEU A 430 -3.39 -4.95 -8.26
N ALA A 431 -4.35 -4.29 -7.60
CA ALA A 431 -5.45 -3.62 -8.27
C ALA A 431 -4.93 -2.49 -9.19
N ASP A 432 -4.03 -1.65 -8.67
CA ASP A 432 -3.34 -0.61 -9.42
C ASP A 432 -2.58 -1.21 -10.64
N LEU A 433 -1.87 -2.33 -10.46
CA LEU A 433 -1.14 -2.99 -11.54
C LEU A 433 -2.09 -3.54 -12.62
N LYS A 434 -3.23 -4.13 -12.24
CA LYS A 434 -4.25 -4.63 -13.18
C LYS A 434 -4.85 -3.50 -14.03
N THR A 435 -5.26 -2.40 -13.42
CA THR A 435 -5.75 -1.22 -14.16
C THR A 435 -4.68 -0.65 -15.09
N MET A 436 -3.40 -0.74 -14.72
CA MET A 436 -2.30 -0.35 -15.59
C MET A 436 -2.12 -1.30 -16.79
N VAL A 437 -2.26 -2.61 -16.61
CA VAL A 437 -2.24 -3.60 -17.71
C VAL A 437 -3.38 -3.33 -18.69
N GLU A 438 -4.60 -3.10 -18.19
CA GLU A 438 -5.80 -2.80 -19.01
C GLU A 438 -5.65 -1.52 -19.84
N THR A 439 -4.95 -0.52 -19.30
CA THR A 439 -4.76 0.80 -19.93
C THR A 439 -3.39 0.97 -20.61
N LYS A 440 -2.57 -0.09 -20.67
CA LYS A 440 -1.18 0.01 -21.11
C LYS A 440 -1.08 0.48 -22.57
N LYS A 441 -0.18 1.45 -22.79
CA LYS A 441 0.21 1.91 -24.12
C LYS A 441 1.57 1.34 -24.45
N VAL A 442 1.72 0.79 -25.66
CA VAL A 442 2.96 0.15 -26.11
C VAL A 442 3.39 0.81 -27.43
N THR A 443 4.69 1.05 -27.59
CA THR A 443 5.26 1.54 -28.85
C THR A 443 5.20 0.47 -29.95
N SER A 444 5.49 0.85 -31.19
CA SER A 444 5.68 -0.10 -32.30
C SER A 444 6.86 -1.07 -32.10
N SER A 445 7.71 -0.87 -31.08
CA SER A 445 8.83 -1.75 -30.74
C SER A 445 8.59 -2.62 -29.50
N GLY A 446 7.37 -2.61 -28.93
CA GLY A 446 7.05 -3.43 -27.74
C GLY A 446 7.34 -2.77 -26.39
N VAL A 447 7.84 -1.53 -26.37
CA VAL A 447 8.22 -0.81 -25.12
C VAL A 447 6.99 -0.10 -24.53
N LEU A 448 6.85 -0.14 -23.21
CA LEU A 448 5.77 0.52 -22.46
C LEU A 448 5.93 2.04 -22.47
N LEU A 449 4.83 2.75 -22.66
CA LEU A 449 4.75 4.21 -22.58
C LEU A 449 4.13 4.64 -21.25
N LEU A 450 4.98 5.11 -20.33
CA LEU A 450 4.58 5.69 -19.05
C LEU A 450 4.71 7.22 -19.15
N ASP A 451 3.58 7.89 -19.38
CA ASP A 451 3.54 9.31 -19.77
C ASP A 451 3.83 10.27 -18.61
N ASN A 452 3.60 9.83 -17.36
CA ASN A 452 3.65 10.71 -16.18
C ASN A 452 4.27 10.03 -14.93
N TYR A 453 4.51 10.84 -13.87
CA TYR A 453 5.13 10.36 -12.62
C TYR A 453 4.32 9.26 -11.93
N THR A 454 2.99 9.38 -11.90
CA THR A 454 2.09 8.42 -11.23
C THR A 454 2.22 7.04 -11.87
N ASP A 455 2.18 6.98 -13.21
CA ASP A 455 2.34 5.72 -13.93
C ASP A 455 3.72 5.09 -13.63
N LYS A 456 4.79 5.90 -13.67
CA LYS A 456 6.15 5.43 -13.40
C LYS A 456 6.34 4.92 -11.97
N ILE A 457 5.91 5.68 -10.96
CA ILE A 457 6.05 5.25 -9.56
C ILE A 457 5.18 4.01 -9.28
N GLN A 458 4.07 3.85 -10.00
CA GLN A 458 3.20 2.66 -9.92
C GLN A 458 3.83 1.39 -10.49
N VAL A 459 4.59 1.48 -11.59
CA VAL A 459 5.44 0.36 -12.02
C VAL A 459 6.57 0.13 -11.03
N MET A 460 7.26 1.18 -10.57
CA MET A 460 8.43 1.02 -9.69
C MET A 460 8.09 0.42 -8.31
N ARG A 461 6.97 0.82 -7.69
CA ARG A 461 6.51 0.21 -6.41
C ARG A 461 6.15 -1.28 -6.59
N ASN A 462 5.44 -1.62 -7.66
CA ASN A 462 5.16 -3.03 -8.00
C ASN A 462 6.43 -3.80 -8.35
N MET A 463 7.43 -3.18 -8.98
CA MET A 463 8.69 -3.82 -9.32
C MET A 463 9.51 -4.20 -8.07
N VAL A 464 9.59 -3.31 -7.07
CA VAL A 464 10.24 -3.63 -5.79
C VAL A 464 9.45 -4.69 -5.03
N HIS A 465 8.11 -4.60 -5.01
CA HIS A 465 7.22 -5.60 -4.40
C HIS A 465 7.33 -6.99 -5.05
N CYS A 466 7.43 -7.07 -6.39
CA CYS A 466 7.72 -8.31 -7.10
C CYS A 466 9.13 -8.84 -6.77
N ALA A 467 10.12 -7.97 -6.65
CA ALA A 467 11.49 -8.35 -6.30
C ALA A 467 11.61 -8.91 -4.87
N ASP A 468 10.82 -8.37 -3.94
CA ASP A 468 10.65 -8.88 -2.58
C ASP A 468 9.94 -10.26 -2.59
N LEU A 469 8.77 -10.32 -3.22
CA LEU A 469 8.00 -11.55 -3.44
C LEU A 469 8.57 -12.44 -4.57
N SER A 470 9.88 -12.45 -4.76
CA SER A 470 10.57 -13.15 -5.85
C SER A 470 11.04 -14.56 -5.52
N ASN A 471 11.21 -14.92 -4.23
CA ASN A 471 11.85 -16.21 -3.91
C ASN A 471 11.16 -17.44 -4.54
N PRO A 472 9.81 -17.53 -4.61
CA PRO A 472 9.12 -18.67 -5.23
C PRO A 472 9.32 -18.79 -6.75
N THR A 473 9.85 -17.75 -7.41
CA THR A 473 10.14 -17.74 -8.84
C THR A 473 11.64 -17.91 -9.15
N LYS A 474 12.48 -18.07 -8.12
CA LYS A 474 13.90 -18.48 -8.26
C LYS A 474 13.96 -20.01 -8.47
N SER A 475 15.12 -20.53 -8.87
CA SER A 475 15.31 -21.98 -8.97
C SER A 475 15.04 -22.68 -7.63
N LEU A 476 14.52 -23.91 -7.67
CA LEU A 476 14.05 -24.65 -6.49
C LEU A 476 15.10 -24.73 -5.36
N ASP A 477 16.38 -24.88 -5.70
CA ASP A 477 17.48 -24.92 -4.71
C ASP A 477 17.65 -23.60 -3.95
N LEU A 478 17.40 -22.45 -4.59
CA LEU A 478 17.39 -21.14 -3.95
C LEU A 478 16.10 -20.93 -3.15
N TYR A 479 14.95 -21.23 -3.77
CA TYR A 479 13.65 -21.06 -3.13
C TYR A 479 13.54 -21.85 -1.82
N ARG A 480 13.96 -23.12 -1.80
CA ARG A 480 13.93 -23.93 -0.57
C ARG A 480 14.77 -23.35 0.57
N GLN A 481 15.95 -22.78 0.27
CA GLN A 481 16.76 -22.11 1.29
C GLN A 481 16.07 -20.85 1.83
N TRP A 482 15.30 -20.13 1.00
CA TRP A 482 14.48 -19.01 1.45
C TRP A 482 13.29 -19.47 2.29
N THR A 483 12.58 -20.53 1.90
CA THR A 483 11.49 -21.13 2.69
C THR A 483 11.98 -21.58 4.07
N ASP A 484 13.13 -22.27 4.15
CA ASP A 484 13.71 -22.71 5.43
C ASP A 484 14.01 -21.50 6.35
N ARG A 485 14.53 -20.40 5.78
CA ARG A 485 14.84 -19.16 6.53
C ARG A 485 13.60 -18.46 7.07
N ILE A 486 12.58 -18.21 6.24
CA ILE A 486 11.37 -17.52 6.69
C ILE A 486 10.59 -18.37 7.71
N MET A 487 10.57 -19.70 7.55
CA MET A 487 9.95 -20.60 8.53
C MET A 487 10.71 -20.64 9.87
N ASN A 488 12.05 -20.54 9.86
CA ASN A 488 12.83 -20.37 11.09
C ASN A 488 12.55 -19.03 11.76
N GLU A 489 12.40 -17.94 11.00
CA GLU A 489 12.09 -16.63 11.56
C GLU A 489 10.68 -16.58 12.19
N PHE A 490 9.66 -17.10 11.50
CA PHE A 490 8.32 -17.27 12.07
C PHE A 490 8.35 -18.15 13.34
N SER A 491 9.16 -19.21 13.36
CA SER A 491 9.35 -20.05 14.56
C SER A 491 9.99 -19.26 15.72
N HIS A 492 10.94 -18.36 15.43
CA HIS A 492 11.52 -17.47 16.44
C HIS A 492 10.52 -16.41 16.94
N GLN A 493 9.64 -15.88 16.08
CA GLN A 493 8.52 -15.04 16.53
C GLN A 493 7.58 -15.83 17.45
N GLY A 494 7.18 -17.05 17.07
CA GLY A 494 6.27 -17.88 17.87
C GLY A 494 6.85 -18.32 19.22
N ASP A 495 8.16 -18.52 19.31
CA ASP A 495 8.85 -18.73 20.59
C ASP A 495 8.82 -17.43 21.44
N ARG A 496 9.01 -16.23 20.86
CA ARG A 496 8.87 -14.93 21.56
C ARG A 496 7.43 -14.65 22.02
N GLU A 497 6.41 -15.02 21.23
CA GLU A 497 4.98 -14.90 21.59
C GLU A 497 4.65 -15.80 22.79
N ARG A 498 5.13 -17.06 22.73
CA ARG A 498 4.99 -18.06 23.80
C ARG A 498 5.66 -17.61 25.11
N GLU A 499 6.85 -17.02 25.04
CA GLU A 499 7.55 -16.44 26.21
C GLU A 499 6.78 -15.28 26.86
N ARG A 500 6.06 -14.49 26.04
CA ARG A 500 5.26 -13.35 26.50
C ARG A 500 3.84 -13.73 26.95
N GLY A 501 3.43 -14.99 26.73
CA GLY A 501 2.07 -15.45 27.04
C GLY A 501 1.00 -14.89 26.11
N ILE A 502 1.38 -14.51 24.89
CA ILE A 502 0.48 -14.07 23.83
C ILE A 502 0.07 -15.31 23.00
N GLU A 503 -1.10 -15.26 22.36
CA GLU A 503 -1.49 -16.28 21.38
C GLU A 503 -0.45 -16.35 20.25
N ILE A 504 -0.04 -17.57 19.88
CA ILE A 504 0.98 -17.76 18.85
C ILE A 504 0.36 -17.50 17.49
N SER A 505 0.96 -16.62 16.72
CA SER A 505 0.48 -16.21 15.40
C SER A 505 0.38 -17.43 14.45
N PRO A 506 -0.57 -17.44 13.49
CA PRO A 506 -0.57 -18.42 12.42
C PRO A 506 0.81 -18.56 11.77
N MET A 507 1.17 -19.78 11.37
CA MET A 507 2.49 -20.16 10.85
C MET A 507 3.68 -20.07 11.83
N CYS A 508 3.53 -19.45 13.00
CA CYS A 508 4.65 -19.25 13.94
C CYS A 508 4.87 -20.41 14.93
N ASP A 509 3.94 -21.37 15.06
CA ASP A 509 4.18 -22.60 15.83
C ASP A 509 4.70 -23.74 14.94
N LYS A 510 6.00 -24.02 15.09
CA LYS A 510 6.73 -25.14 14.45
C LYS A 510 6.13 -26.53 14.66
N HIS A 511 5.21 -26.71 15.61
CA HIS A 511 4.53 -27.98 15.85
C HIS A 511 3.23 -28.15 15.06
N THR A 512 2.68 -27.08 14.49
CA THR A 512 1.39 -27.08 13.77
C THR A 512 1.48 -26.56 12.34
N ALA A 513 2.52 -25.78 12.02
CA ALA A 513 2.77 -25.26 10.67
C ALA A 513 2.96 -26.38 9.63
N SER A 514 2.17 -26.35 8.54
CA SER A 514 2.34 -27.22 7.38
C SER A 514 3.01 -26.44 6.26
N VAL A 515 4.35 -26.47 6.24
CA VAL A 515 5.18 -25.66 5.33
C VAL A 515 4.73 -25.80 3.87
N GLU A 516 4.54 -27.02 3.39
CA GLU A 516 4.26 -27.30 1.97
C GLU A 516 2.88 -26.77 1.55
N LYS A 517 1.86 -26.93 2.39
CA LYS A 517 0.52 -26.38 2.15
C LYS A 517 0.54 -24.86 2.13
N SER A 518 1.29 -24.25 3.03
CA SER A 518 1.38 -22.80 3.13
C SER A 518 2.18 -22.18 1.99
N GLN A 519 3.23 -22.84 1.50
CA GLN A 519 3.91 -22.40 0.27
C GLN A 519 2.99 -22.50 -0.95
N VAL A 520 2.23 -23.59 -1.11
CA VAL A 520 1.24 -23.70 -2.20
C VAL A 520 0.17 -22.60 -2.11
N GLY A 521 -0.43 -22.39 -0.94
CA GLY A 521 -1.44 -21.34 -0.75
C GLY A 521 -0.89 -19.92 -0.95
N PHE A 522 0.34 -19.65 -0.49
CA PHE A 522 1.00 -18.38 -0.71
C PHE A 522 1.25 -18.11 -2.20
N ILE A 523 1.64 -19.14 -2.97
CA ILE A 523 1.76 -19.00 -4.42
C ILE A 523 0.38 -18.77 -5.06
N ASP A 524 -0.61 -19.61 -4.78
CA ASP A 524 -1.93 -19.55 -5.42
C ASP A 524 -2.66 -18.21 -5.16
N TYR A 525 -2.55 -17.64 -3.94
CA TYR A 525 -3.34 -16.48 -3.53
C TYR A 525 -2.60 -15.13 -3.57
N ILE A 526 -1.26 -15.12 -3.55
CA ILE A 526 -0.45 -13.89 -3.43
C ILE A 526 0.57 -13.78 -4.57
N VAL A 527 1.45 -14.78 -4.72
CA VAL A 527 2.63 -14.64 -5.60
C VAL A 527 2.26 -14.84 -7.07
N HIS A 528 1.47 -15.86 -7.42
CA HIS A 528 1.04 -16.09 -8.80
C HIS A 528 0.18 -14.94 -9.34
N PRO A 529 -0.89 -14.45 -8.66
CA PRO A 529 -1.68 -13.33 -9.18
C PRO A 529 -0.86 -12.05 -9.42
N LEU A 530 0.14 -11.78 -8.59
CA LEU A 530 1.07 -10.67 -8.75
C LEU A 530 1.99 -10.86 -9.95
N TRP A 531 2.69 -11.99 -10.03
CA TRP A 531 3.63 -12.25 -11.12
C TRP A 531 2.95 -12.47 -12.47
N GLU A 532 1.74 -13.02 -12.51
CA GLU A 532 0.89 -13.12 -13.71
C GLU A 532 0.54 -11.72 -14.22
N THR A 533 0.06 -10.82 -13.35
CA THR A 533 -0.24 -9.44 -13.72
C THR A 533 1.03 -8.67 -14.14
N TRP A 534 2.17 -8.92 -13.50
CA TRP A 534 3.46 -8.35 -13.91
C TRP A 534 3.89 -8.86 -15.29
N ALA A 535 3.79 -10.17 -15.54
CA ALA A 535 4.11 -10.77 -16.82
C ALA A 535 3.19 -10.26 -17.93
N ASP A 536 1.90 -10.08 -17.66
CA ASP A 536 0.97 -9.42 -18.58
C ASP A 536 1.39 -7.98 -18.90
N LEU A 537 1.93 -7.22 -17.93
CA LEU A 537 2.44 -5.87 -18.18
C LEU A 537 3.63 -5.90 -19.16
N VAL A 538 4.63 -6.73 -18.87
CA VAL A 538 5.92 -6.80 -19.60
C VAL A 538 6.02 -7.93 -20.65
N HIS A 539 4.90 -8.52 -21.06
CA HIS A 539 4.87 -9.68 -21.95
C HIS A 539 5.70 -9.45 -23.24
N PRO A 540 6.59 -10.39 -23.63
CA PRO A 540 6.72 -11.77 -23.13
C PRO A 540 7.80 -11.98 -22.05
N ASP A 541 8.41 -10.91 -21.54
CA ASP A 541 9.76 -10.96 -20.94
C ASP A 541 9.86 -11.75 -19.62
N ALA A 542 8.74 -12.02 -18.94
CA ALA A 542 8.70 -12.71 -17.65
C ALA A 542 8.18 -14.16 -17.73
N GLN A 543 8.02 -14.75 -18.92
CA GLN A 543 7.46 -16.10 -19.06
C GLN A 543 8.27 -17.16 -18.31
N ASP A 544 9.60 -17.18 -18.45
CA ASP A 544 10.48 -18.14 -17.75
C ASP A 544 10.34 -18.06 -16.21
N ILE A 545 9.95 -16.90 -15.68
CA ILE A 545 9.72 -16.64 -14.26
C ILE A 545 8.40 -17.28 -13.81
N LEU A 546 7.34 -17.20 -14.63
CA LEU A 546 6.07 -17.88 -14.40
C LEU A 546 6.19 -19.40 -14.49
N ASP A 547 6.88 -19.90 -15.53
CA ASP A 547 7.08 -21.34 -15.73
C ASP A 547 7.83 -21.94 -14.52
N THR A 548 8.85 -21.24 -14.01
CA THR A 548 9.59 -21.63 -12.80
C THR A 548 8.71 -21.58 -11.55
N LEU A 549 7.81 -20.60 -11.43
CA LEU A 549 6.86 -20.48 -10.32
C LEU A 549 5.88 -21.65 -10.29
N GLU A 550 5.33 -22.03 -11.46
CA GLU A 550 4.41 -23.17 -11.57
C GLU A 550 5.12 -24.50 -11.25
N ASP A 551 6.34 -24.72 -11.75
CA ASP A 551 7.16 -25.89 -11.41
C ASP A 551 7.43 -25.99 -9.91
N ASN A 552 7.83 -24.89 -9.27
CA ASN A 552 8.07 -24.83 -7.82
C ASN A 552 6.80 -25.07 -7.00
N ARG A 553 5.66 -24.50 -7.43
CA ARG A 553 4.33 -24.70 -6.82
C ARG A 553 3.91 -26.17 -6.91
N ASN A 554 4.11 -26.79 -8.06
CA ASN A 554 3.82 -28.20 -8.29
C ASN A 554 4.76 -29.12 -7.49
N TRP A 555 6.02 -28.73 -7.32
CA TRP A 555 6.95 -29.44 -6.43
C TRP A 555 6.46 -29.44 -4.98
N TYR A 556 6.15 -28.27 -4.40
CA TYR A 556 5.62 -28.19 -3.03
C TYR A 556 4.29 -28.93 -2.88
N GLN A 557 3.39 -28.83 -3.87
CA GLN A 557 2.14 -29.59 -3.91
C GLN A 557 2.36 -31.11 -3.85
N SER A 558 3.42 -31.62 -4.50
CA SER A 558 3.79 -33.04 -4.49
C SER A 558 4.43 -33.51 -3.18
N MET A 559 5.01 -32.58 -2.42
CA MET A 559 5.67 -32.84 -1.13
C MET A 559 4.69 -32.84 0.05
N ILE A 560 3.46 -32.32 -0.11
CA ILE A 560 2.43 -32.35 0.94
C ILE A 560 2.20 -33.81 1.39
N PRO A 561 2.38 -34.12 2.69
CA PRO A 561 2.18 -35.47 3.19
C PRO A 561 0.75 -35.96 2.93
N GLN A 562 0.62 -37.11 2.25
CA GLN A 562 -0.69 -37.74 2.10
C GLN A 562 -1.20 -38.15 3.48
N SER A 563 -2.37 -37.60 3.86
CA SER A 563 -3.10 -38.09 5.04
C SER A 563 -3.25 -39.61 4.94
N PRO A 564 -3.02 -40.37 6.02
CA PRO A 564 -3.30 -41.81 5.99
C PRO A 564 -4.75 -42.00 5.58
N SER A 565 -4.98 -42.76 4.51
CA SER A 565 -6.33 -43.09 4.05
C SER A 565 -7.12 -43.66 5.22
N PRO A 566 -8.41 -43.29 5.41
CA PRO A 566 -9.24 -43.94 6.40
C PRO A 566 -9.13 -45.45 6.22
N PRO A 567 -8.93 -46.25 7.29
CA PRO A 567 -8.88 -47.69 7.15
C PRO A 567 -10.17 -48.14 6.48
N PHE A 568 -10.06 -48.97 5.45
CA PHE A 568 -11.22 -49.54 4.76
C PHE A 568 -12.08 -50.31 5.78
N CYS A 569 -13.17 -49.67 6.24
CA CYS A 569 -14.13 -50.28 7.15
C CYS A 569 -14.94 -51.34 6.39
N THR A 570 -14.40 -52.55 6.28
CA THR A 570 -15.18 -53.74 6.00
C THR A 570 -15.82 -54.23 7.29
N GLY A 571 -17.12 -53.97 7.46
CA GLY A 571 -17.91 -54.50 8.58
C GLY A 571 -18.82 -53.46 9.23
N ASP A 572 -20.09 -53.52 8.82
CA ASP A 572 -21.33 -53.11 9.51
C ASP A 572 -21.18 -52.61 10.97
N GLY A 573 -21.61 -51.36 11.21
CA GLY A 573 -21.74 -50.79 12.55
C GLY A 573 -22.26 -49.35 12.52
N GLU A 574 -23.55 -49.17 12.78
CA GLU A 574 -24.19 -47.85 12.94
C GLU A 574 -23.63 -47.12 14.19
N LEU A 575 -23.01 -45.96 14.02
CA LEU A 575 -22.85 -44.96 15.10
C LEU A 575 -22.99 -43.54 14.55
N GLU A 576 -23.55 -42.67 15.38
CA GLU A 576 -24.11 -41.36 15.02
C GLU A 576 -23.05 -40.31 14.63
N GLY A 577 -23.44 -39.41 13.74
CA GLY A 577 -22.56 -38.36 13.23
C GLY A 577 -22.36 -37.20 14.20
N GLY A 578 -21.10 -36.80 14.40
CA GLY A 578 -20.73 -35.48 14.90
C GLY A 578 -20.20 -34.63 13.75
N GLU A 579 -20.98 -33.65 13.29
CA GLU A 579 -20.48 -32.64 12.34
C GLU A 579 -19.54 -31.66 13.06
N GLY A 580 -18.25 -31.74 12.72
CA GLY A 580 -17.18 -30.90 13.27
C GLY A 580 -16.18 -30.49 12.18
N GLY A 581 -16.68 -30.16 10.99
CA GLY A 581 -15.86 -29.74 9.86
C GLY A 581 -15.33 -28.32 10.06
N HIS A 582 -14.16 -28.18 10.70
CA HIS A 582 -13.41 -26.92 10.72
C HIS A 582 -12.93 -26.58 9.30
N LYS A 583 -13.77 -25.86 8.56
CA LYS A 583 -13.41 -25.15 7.34
C LYS A 583 -12.43 -24.05 7.73
N PHE A 584 -11.13 -24.31 7.58
CA PHE A 584 -10.10 -23.29 7.75
C PHE A 584 -10.32 -22.17 6.73
N GLN A 585 -10.87 -21.06 7.21
CA GLN A 585 -11.03 -19.83 6.45
C GLN A 585 -9.79 -18.98 6.73
N PHE A 586 -9.07 -18.61 5.67
CA PHE A 586 -7.98 -17.65 5.76
C PHE A 586 -8.60 -16.26 5.93
N GLU A 587 -8.66 -15.79 7.16
CA GLU A 587 -9.17 -14.46 7.50
C GLU A 587 -7.98 -13.50 7.60
N LEU A 588 -7.72 -12.80 6.49
CA LEU A 588 -6.83 -11.65 6.49
C LEU A 588 -7.53 -10.56 7.30
N THR A 589 -6.95 -10.18 8.45
CA THR A 589 -7.48 -9.11 9.30
C THR A 589 -7.28 -7.76 8.60
N LEU A 590 -8.25 -7.40 7.76
CA LEU A 590 -8.42 -6.05 7.25
C LEU A 590 -9.08 -5.21 8.35
N ASP A 591 -8.38 -4.20 8.84
CA ASP A 591 -8.89 -3.27 9.85
C ASP A 591 -9.84 -2.25 9.21
N ASP A 592 -11.09 -2.67 8.98
CA ASP A 592 -12.19 -1.76 8.68
C ASP A 592 -12.76 -1.19 9.98
N GLY A 593 -12.15 -0.11 10.47
CA GLY A 593 -12.66 0.65 11.61
C GLY A 593 -14.10 1.15 11.36
N GLN A 594 -15.07 0.59 12.09
CA GLN A 594 -16.46 1.05 12.11
C GLN A 594 -16.91 1.39 13.53
N ASP A 595 -17.33 2.63 13.73
CA ASP A 595 -17.99 3.09 14.96
C ASP A 595 -19.36 2.40 15.13
N GLU A 596 -19.67 1.98 16.36
CA GLU A 596 -20.97 1.40 16.71
C GLU A 596 -22.10 2.46 16.74
N ASP A 597 -23.19 2.24 16.00
CA ASP A 597 -24.57 2.49 16.48
C ASP A 597 -25.63 2.01 15.46
N GLY A 598 -26.57 1.14 15.86
CA GLY A 598 -27.69 0.76 14.97
C GLY A 598 -28.38 -0.59 15.23
N GLN A 599 -29.15 -0.70 16.32
CA GLN A 599 -29.94 -1.90 16.65
C GLN A 599 -31.26 -2.00 15.84
N ILE A 600 -31.89 -3.20 15.81
CA ILE A 600 -33.16 -3.65 15.14
C ILE A 600 -32.90 -4.53 13.90
N GLY A 601 -33.48 -5.72 13.70
CA GLY A 601 -34.36 -6.56 14.53
C GLY A 601 -34.72 -7.85 13.76
N ARG A 602 -34.76 -9.02 14.40
CA ARG A 602 -35.05 -10.32 13.74
C ARG A 602 -36.55 -10.63 13.71
N GLU A 603 -37.05 -11.14 12.59
CA GLU A 603 -38.29 -11.93 12.53
C GLU A 603 -38.02 -13.27 11.84
N GLU A 604 -38.59 -14.34 12.39
CA GLU A 604 -38.49 -15.72 11.91
C GLU A 604 -39.72 -16.09 11.07
N GLY A 605 -39.56 -16.96 10.06
CA GLY A 605 -40.66 -17.45 9.22
C GLY A 605 -40.52 -18.95 8.90
N GLU A 606 -41.49 -19.75 9.34
CA GLU A 606 -41.42 -21.22 9.26
C GLU A 606 -41.87 -21.82 7.91
N ARG A 607 -41.09 -22.83 7.46
CA ARG A 607 -41.52 -24.19 7.02
C ARG A 607 -42.69 -24.35 6.01
N GLY A 608 -42.39 -25.02 4.89
CA GLY A 608 -43.39 -25.69 4.04
C GLY A 608 -42.80 -26.81 3.17
N THR A 609 -43.20 -28.06 3.40
CA THR A 609 -42.74 -29.27 2.66
C THR A 609 -43.90 -30.02 2.01
N GLU A 610 -43.81 -30.28 0.70
CA GLU A 610 -44.52 -31.32 -0.08
C GLU A 610 -43.80 -31.43 -1.46
N GLY A 611 -43.74 -32.55 -2.20
CA GLY A 611 -44.20 -33.89 -1.89
C GLY A 611 -44.56 -34.77 -3.11
N GLY A 612 -43.59 -35.24 -3.91
CA GLY A 612 -43.70 -36.60 -4.51
C GLY A 612 -43.54 -36.85 -6.04
N ARG A 613 -42.88 -37.99 -6.31
CA ARG A 613 -43.08 -39.00 -7.39
C ARG A 613 -42.39 -38.85 -8.77
N SER A 614 -41.42 -39.76 -8.99
CA SER A 614 -41.06 -40.33 -10.31
C SER A 614 -42.04 -41.44 -10.75
N PRO A 615 -41.88 -42.02 -11.96
CA PRO A 615 -41.15 -43.30 -12.03
C PRO A 615 -40.17 -43.44 -13.23
N MET A 616 -39.49 -44.59 -13.26
CA MET A 616 -38.37 -45.00 -14.12
C MET A 616 -38.75 -45.31 -15.58
N ASP A 617 -37.74 -45.40 -16.45
CA ASP A 617 -37.60 -46.55 -17.36
C ASP A 617 -36.10 -46.96 -17.51
N GLN A 618 -35.85 -48.20 -17.92
CA GLN A 618 -34.54 -48.87 -17.95
C GLN A 618 -33.99 -49.05 -19.38
N GLY A 619 -32.67 -49.20 -19.51
CA GLY A 619 -32.06 -49.70 -20.75
C GLY A 619 -30.55 -49.54 -20.78
N GLY A 620 -29.81 -50.58 -20.35
CA GLY A 620 -28.36 -50.66 -20.57
C GLY A 620 -28.02 -51.68 -21.65
N LEU A 621 -26.81 -51.61 -22.22
CA LEU A 621 -25.99 -52.78 -22.57
C LEU A 621 -24.50 -52.40 -22.83
N GLU A 622 -23.61 -53.15 -22.18
CA GLU A 622 -22.30 -53.67 -22.62
C GLU A 622 -21.40 -52.89 -23.61
N MET A 623 -20.35 -52.28 -23.04
CA MET A 623 -18.94 -52.73 -23.13
C MET A 623 -18.47 -53.52 -24.39
N GLU A 624 -17.49 -52.98 -25.12
CA GLU A 624 -16.37 -53.81 -25.63
C GLU A 624 -15.05 -53.01 -25.82
N ILE A 625 -13.91 -53.71 -25.80
CA ILE A 625 -12.55 -53.16 -25.75
C ILE A 625 -11.77 -53.53 -27.03
N ARG A 626 -11.19 -52.53 -27.70
CA ARG A 626 -9.95 -52.54 -28.53
C ARG A 626 -9.83 -51.15 -29.18
N GLY A 627 -8.67 -50.51 -29.33
CA GLY A 627 -7.30 -50.98 -29.21
C GLY A 627 -6.53 -50.73 -30.52
N ALA A 628 -5.34 -50.12 -30.42
CA ALA A 628 -4.37 -49.79 -31.47
C ALA A 628 -4.53 -48.46 -32.24
N SER A 629 -3.62 -47.54 -31.94
CA SER A 629 -2.93 -46.59 -32.85
C SER A 629 -2.32 -47.34 -34.07
N PRO A 630 -1.83 -46.69 -35.17
CA PRO A 630 -1.07 -45.43 -35.14
C PRO A 630 -1.26 -44.44 -36.32
N THR A 631 -1.00 -43.15 -36.04
CA THR A 631 0.09 -42.34 -36.63
C THR A 631 0.32 -41.12 -35.74
#